data_AF-A0A1H5JNJ0-F1
#
_entry.id   AF-A0A1H5JNJ0-F1
#
_cell.length_a   1.000
_cell.length_b   1.000
_cell.length_c   1.000
_cell.angle_alpha   90.00
_cell.angle_beta   90.00
_cell.angle_gamma   90.00
#
_symmetry.space_group_name_H-M   'P 1'
#
loop_
_entity.id
_entity.type
_entity.pdbx_description
1 polymer ?
#
loop_
_entity_poly.entity_id
_entity_poly.type
_entity_poly.pdbx_seq_one_letter_code
_entity_poly.pdbx_strand_id
1 'polypeptide(L)'
;MLKRLIAASLFLALSGFGALASTCNVTEFRLYAPGGVQVADLDSLVFDQTPITTSGTTAQSAAFNGDTQMVQISCDTQSAMAYGSNPTATTSNMTIPAGLFIYFKVTAGKKVAFILRP
;
A
#
# COMPACT_ATOMS: atom_id res chain seq x y z
N MET A 1 -34.45 11.30 -32.11
CA MET A 1 -33.01 10.94 -32.15
C MET A 1 -32.22 11.48 -30.96
N LEU A 2 -32.47 12.72 -30.49
CA LEU A 2 -31.77 13.33 -29.35
C LEU A 2 -31.79 12.52 -28.03
N LYS A 3 -32.92 11.87 -27.70
CA LYS A 3 -33.03 11.01 -26.49
C LYS A 3 -32.12 9.76 -26.51
N ARG A 4 -31.79 9.25 -27.71
CA ARG A 4 -30.87 8.10 -27.86
C ARG A 4 -29.40 8.51 -27.72
N LEU A 5 -29.06 9.73 -28.13
CA LEU A 5 -27.74 10.32 -27.95
C LEU A 5 -27.43 10.58 -26.46
N ILE A 6 -28.41 11.06 -25.68
CA ILE A 6 -28.22 11.32 -24.24
C ILE A 6 -28.02 10.02 -23.44
N ALA A 7 -28.73 8.94 -23.79
CA ALA A 7 -28.58 7.64 -23.12
C ALA A 7 -27.21 6.99 -23.41
N ALA A 8 -26.69 7.15 -24.64
CA ALA A 8 -25.39 6.62 -25.04
C ALA A 8 -24.22 7.35 -24.35
N SER A 9 -24.29 8.67 -24.21
CA SER A 9 -23.25 9.44 -23.49
C SER A 9 -23.28 9.22 -21.98
N LEU A 10 -24.45 8.96 -21.39
CA LEU A 10 -24.55 8.58 -19.97
C LEU A 10 -23.98 7.18 -19.69
N PHE A 11 -24.15 6.23 -20.61
CA PHE A 11 -23.55 4.89 -20.51
C PHE A 11 -22.02 4.90 -20.71
N LEU A 12 -21.52 5.75 -21.61
CA LEU A 12 -20.08 5.89 -21.88
C LEU A 12 -19.35 6.59 -20.71
N ALA A 13 -20.02 7.52 -20.02
CA ALA A 13 -19.48 8.17 -18.83
C ALA A 13 -19.42 7.23 -17.61
N LEU A 14 -20.34 6.25 -17.51
CA LEU A 14 -20.34 5.25 -16.43
C LEU A 14 -19.31 4.13 -16.63
N SER A 15 -18.91 3.83 -17.87
CA SER A 15 -17.90 2.81 -18.18
C SER A 15 -16.46 3.26 -17.96
N GLY A 16 -16.24 4.55 -17.66
CA GLY A 16 -14.92 5.19 -17.60
C GLY A 16 -14.28 5.29 -16.22
N PHE A 17 -14.89 4.77 -15.16
CA PHE A 17 -14.24 4.72 -13.84
C PHE A 17 -13.18 3.61 -13.83
N GLY A 18 -12.08 3.84 -14.53
CA GLY A 18 -10.84 3.11 -14.30
C GLY A 18 -10.48 3.22 -12.84
N ALA A 19 -10.05 2.11 -12.24
CA ALA A 19 -9.65 2.09 -10.84
C ALA A 19 -8.57 3.17 -10.63
N LEU A 20 -8.87 4.16 -9.78
CA LEU A 20 -7.90 5.20 -9.44
C LEU A 20 -6.66 4.50 -8.87
N ALA A 21 -5.47 4.93 -9.32
CA ALA A 21 -4.24 4.38 -8.79
C ALA A 21 -4.21 4.59 -7.26
N SER A 22 -3.90 3.54 -6.53
CA SER A 22 -3.68 3.58 -5.09
C SER A 22 -2.31 4.16 -4.81
N THR A 23 -2.17 4.93 -3.75
CA THR A 23 -0.88 5.30 -3.19
C THR A 23 -0.72 4.65 -1.83
N CYS A 24 0.31 3.84 -1.67
CA CYS A 24 0.71 3.27 -0.39
C CYS A 24 1.99 3.91 0.12
N ASN A 25 1.99 4.27 1.41
CA ASN A 25 3.14 4.84 2.11
C ASN A 25 3.77 3.80 3.02
N VAL A 26 5.10 3.84 3.13
CA VAL A 26 5.89 3.01 4.04
C VAL A 26 6.83 3.90 4.83
N THR A 27 6.66 3.89 6.15
CA THR A 27 7.51 4.60 7.10
C THR A 27 8.27 3.58 7.93
N GLU A 28 9.58 3.73 8.06
CA GLU A 28 10.50 2.79 8.70
C GLU A 28 10.93 3.27 10.09
N PHE A 29 10.95 2.35 11.07
CA PHE A 29 11.30 2.64 12.47
C PHE A 29 12.34 1.65 13.00
N ARG A 30 13.20 2.14 13.92
CA ARG A 30 14.28 1.35 14.53
C ARG A 30 13.83 0.54 15.75
N LEU A 31 12.68 0.82 16.37
CA LEU A 31 12.30 0.24 17.66
C LEU A 31 10.87 -0.30 17.72
N TYR A 32 10.69 -1.33 18.55
CA TYR A 32 9.44 -1.93 18.97
C TYR A 32 9.44 -2.02 20.50
N ALA A 33 8.36 -1.62 21.17
CA ALA A 33 8.29 -1.62 22.63
C ALA A 33 8.46 -3.04 23.23
N PRO A 34 9.12 -3.21 24.39
CA PRO A 34 9.27 -4.51 25.02
C PRO A 34 7.90 -5.13 25.39
N GLY A 35 7.76 -6.45 25.26
CA GLY A 35 6.64 -7.19 25.87
C GLY A 35 5.43 -7.47 24.97
N GLY A 36 5.58 -7.55 23.64
CA GLY A 36 4.46 -7.93 22.78
C GLY A 36 3.55 -6.77 22.36
N VAL A 37 3.90 -5.52 22.73
CA VAL A 37 3.14 -4.32 22.38
C VAL A 37 3.67 -3.71 21.08
N GLN A 38 2.80 -3.55 20.09
CA GLN A 38 3.13 -2.91 18.83
C GLN A 38 2.96 -1.38 18.93
N VAL A 39 4.04 -0.70 19.29
CA VAL A 39 4.11 0.77 19.36
C VAL A 39 5.27 1.26 18.51
N ALA A 40 5.02 2.28 17.68
CA ALA A 40 6.06 3.02 16.99
C ALA A 40 6.54 4.18 17.85
N ASP A 41 7.86 4.28 17.97
CA ASP A 41 8.54 5.42 18.56
C ASP A 41 8.92 6.39 17.44
N LEU A 42 8.30 7.57 17.44
CA LEU A 42 8.50 8.58 16.40
C LEU A 42 9.92 9.16 16.43
N ASP A 43 10.56 9.24 17.61
CA ASP A 43 11.97 9.66 17.72
C ASP A 43 12.91 8.61 17.12
N SER A 44 12.42 7.39 16.89
CA SER A 44 13.13 6.28 16.23
C SER A 44 12.85 6.17 14.73
N LEU A 45 12.23 7.19 14.11
CA LEU A 45 12.02 7.26 12.67
C LEU A 45 13.35 7.09 11.93
N VAL A 46 13.42 6.06 11.08
CA VAL A 46 14.58 5.78 10.25
C VAL A 46 14.43 6.50 8.92
N PHE A 47 13.28 6.34 8.26
CA PHE A 47 13.07 6.84 6.91
C PHE A 47 11.59 6.82 6.48
N ASP A 48 11.18 7.81 5.71
CA ASP A 48 9.93 7.78 4.93
C ASP A 48 10.26 7.44 3.48
N GLN A 49 9.73 6.31 2.98
CA GLN A 49 9.94 5.94 1.59
C GLN A 49 9.14 6.84 0.64
N THR A 50 9.63 6.98 -0.60
CA THR A 50 8.84 7.58 -1.67
C THR A 50 7.52 6.82 -1.83
N PRO A 51 6.37 7.52 -1.93
CA PRO A 51 5.08 6.86 -2.06
C PRO A 51 5.03 5.86 -3.22
N ILE A 52 4.46 4.68 -2.95
CA ILE A 52 4.34 3.61 -3.92
C ILE A 52 2.98 3.75 -4.60
N THR A 53 2.98 4.18 -5.87
CA THR A 53 1.79 4.15 -6.70
C THR A 53 1.54 2.72 -7.19
N THR A 54 0.36 2.16 -6.90
CA THR A 54 -0.06 0.83 -7.34
C THR A 54 -1.41 0.88 -8.05
N SER A 55 -1.63 -0.08 -8.95
CA SER A 55 -2.83 -0.20 -9.78
C SER A 55 -3.19 -1.69 -9.90
N GLY A 56 -3.71 -2.14 -11.04
CA GLY A 56 -3.93 -3.58 -11.32
C GLY A 56 -2.65 -4.41 -11.45
N THR A 57 -1.47 -3.83 -11.21
CA THR A 57 -0.17 -4.50 -11.25
C THR A 57 0.57 -4.32 -9.93
N THR A 58 1.42 -5.28 -9.58
CA THR A 58 2.23 -5.19 -8.36
C THR A 58 3.25 -4.04 -8.49
N ALA A 59 3.42 -3.28 -7.40
CA ALA A 59 4.49 -2.31 -7.24
C ALA A 59 5.22 -2.58 -5.92
N GLN A 60 6.54 -2.46 -5.89
CA GLN A 60 7.37 -2.73 -4.71
C GLN A 60 7.88 -1.45 -4.06
N SER A 61 8.03 -1.51 -2.75
CA SER A 61 8.82 -0.58 -1.96
C SER A 61 10.32 -0.68 -2.31
N ALA A 62 11.10 0.30 -1.88
CA ALA A 62 12.54 0.12 -1.76
C ALA A 62 12.85 -0.93 -0.68
N ALA A 63 14.07 -1.48 -0.73
CA ALA A 63 14.53 -2.35 0.35
C ALA A 63 14.63 -1.55 1.65
N PHE A 64 14.11 -2.12 2.74
CA PHE A 64 14.16 -1.50 4.06
C PHE A 64 15.61 -1.26 4.49
N ASN A 65 15.85 -0.15 5.15
CA ASN A 65 17.16 0.25 5.65
C ASN A 65 17.72 -0.79 6.64
N GLY A 66 19.05 -0.81 6.82
CA GLY A 66 19.75 -1.73 7.70
C GLY A 66 19.30 -1.66 9.16
N ASP A 67 18.88 -0.47 9.62
CA ASP A 67 18.42 -0.24 10.99
C ASP A 67 16.92 -0.48 11.19
N THR A 68 16.18 -0.82 10.14
CA THR A 68 14.72 -0.96 10.19
C THR A 68 14.29 -2.26 10.86
N GLN A 69 13.44 -2.12 11.88
CA GLN A 69 12.86 -3.24 12.64
C GLN A 69 11.34 -3.30 12.52
N MET A 70 10.69 -2.18 12.21
CA MET A 70 9.26 -2.09 12.04
C MET A 70 8.93 -1.10 10.92
N VAL A 71 7.79 -1.31 10.28
CA VAL A 71 7.21 -0.33 9.35
C VAL A 71 5.79 0.04 9.74
N GLN A 72 5.41 1.28 9.49
CA GLN A 72 4.01 1.69 9.34
C GLN A 72 3.66 1.67 7.86
N ILE A 73 2.50 1.11 7.53
CA ILE A 73 1.96 1.07 6.18
C ILE A 73 0.57 1.73 6.20
N SER A 74 0.30 2.56 5.19
CA SER A 74 -1.04 3.04 4.87
C SER A 74 -1.24 3.07 3.37
N CYS A 75 -2.49 2.91 2.93
CA CYS A 75 -2.86 3.12 1.54
C CYS A 75 -4.12 4.00 1.48
N ASP A 76 -4.24 4.83 0.45
CA ASP A 76 -5.42 5.67 0.22
C ASP A 76 -6.64 4.85 -0.28
N THR A 77 -6.40 3.67 -0.84
CA THR A 77 -7.42 2.72 -1.29
C THR A 77 -7.07 1.29 -0.84
N GLN A 78 -8.09 0.43 -0.80
CA GLN A 78 -7.90 -0.95 -0.37
C GLN A 78 -6.91 -1.66 -1.30
N SER A 79 -5.86 -2.21 -0.70
CA SER A 79 -4.77 -2.85 -1.42
C SER A 79 -4.47 -4.22 -0.81
N ALA A 80 -3.80 -5.10 -1.54
CA ALA A 80 -3.23 -6.33 -1.00
C ALA A 80 -1.70 -6.22 -0.99
N MET A 81 -1.05 -6.81 0.02
CA MET A 81 0.39 -6.76 0.19
C MET A 81 1.07 -8.12 0.25
N ALA A 82 2.32 -8.16 -0.22
CA ALA A 82 3.24 -9.29 -0.06
C ALA A 82 4.59 -8.81 0.49
N TYR A 83 5.24 -9.61 1.33
CA TYR A 83 6.52 -9.28 1.97
C TYR A 83 7.60 -10.29 1.60
N GLY A 84 8.82 -9.84 1.31
CA GLY A 84 9.91 -10.72 0.89
C GLY A 84 11.14 -9.97 0.39
N SER A 85 12.14 -10.69 -0.15
CA SER A 85 13.32 -10.06 -0.78
C SER A 85 13.00 -9.45 -2.14
N ASN A 86 12.11 -10.10 -2.90
CA ASN A 86 11.59 -9.63 -4.18
C ASN A 86 10.10 -10.01 -4.29
N PRO A 87 9.22 -9.39 -3.48
CA PRO A 87 7.84 -9.83 -3.36
C PRO A 87 6.97 -9.41 -4.55
N THR A 88 6.02 -10.27 -4.93
CA THR A 88 4.98 -9.96 -5.92
C THR A 88 3.63 -10.06 -5.23
N ALA A 89 2.92 -8.94 -5.11
CA ALA A 89 1.59 -8.93 -4.52
C ALA A 89 0.54 -9.38 -5.54
N THR A 90 -0.42 -10.14 -5.04
CA THR A 90 -1.62 -10.61 -5.74
C THR A 90 -2.84 -10.20 -4.92
N THR A 91 -4.00 -10.10 -5.58
CA THR A 91 -5.24 -9.68 -4.92
C THR A 91 -5.72 -10.62 -3.82
N SER A 92 -5.18 -11.85 -3.77
CA SER A 92 -5.45 -12.86 -2.72
C SER A 92 -4.55 -12.74 -1.49
N ASN A 93 -3.53 -11.87 -1.51
CA ASN A 93 -2.66 -11.69 -0.35
C ASN A 93 -3.33 -10.86 0.77
N MET A 94 -2.57 -10.59 1.84
CA MET A 94 -3.02 -9.85 3.02
C MET A 94 -3.56 -8.47 2.62
N THR A 95 -4.78 -8.14 3.08
CA THR A 95 -5.42 -6.86 2.79
C THR A 95 -4.88 -5.74 3.68
N ILE A 96 -4.64 -4.59 3.06
CA ILE A 96 -4.44 -3.29 3.71
C ILE A 96 -5.69 -2.46 3.45
N PRO A 97 -6.51 -2.20 4.50
CA PRO A 97 -7.68 -1.34 4.39
C PRO A 97 -7.27 0.10 4.03
N ALA A 98 -8.14 0.78 3.28
CA ALA A 98 -7.95 2.18 2.94
C ALA A 98 -7.98 3.07 4.18
N GLY A 99 -7.08 4.06 4.25
CA GLY A 99 -7.08 5.12 5.26
C GLY A 99 -6.66 4.69 6.67
N LEU A 100 -6.18 3.46 6.85
CA LEU A 100 -5.68 2.96 8.13
C LEU A 100 -4.16 2.87 8.15
N PHE A 101 -3.57 3.14 9.31
CA PHE A 101 -2.18 2.84 9.60
C PHE A 101 -2.08 1.44 10.22
N ILE A 102 -1.27 0.58 9.61
CA ILE A 102 -0.96 -0.74 10.15
C ILE A 102 0.54 -0.83 10.35
N TYR A 103 0.94 -1.29 11.53
CA TYR A 103 2.34 -1.51 11.84
C TYR A 103 2.69 -2.97 11.60
N PHE A 104 3.93 -3.25 11.18
CA PHE A 104 4.46 -4.61 11.03
C PHE A 104 5.90 -4.67 11.50
N LYS A 105 6.23 -5.65 12.32
CA LYS A 105 7.63 -6.04 12.52
C LYS A 105 8.17 -6.59 11.19
N VAL A 106 9.34 -6.13 10.79
CA VAL A 106 9.98 -6.54 9.52
C VAL A 106 11.45 -6.89 9.73
N THR A 107 12.09 -7.34 8.67
CA THR A 107 13.53 -7.59 8.60
C THR A 107 14.13 -6.59 7.63
N ALA A 108 15.21 -5.93 8.06
CA ALA A 108 16.01 -5.06 7.21
C ALA A 108 16.40 -5.73 5.88
N GLY A 109 16.49 -4.94 4.80
CA GLY A 109 16.81 -5.39 3.45
C GLY A 109 15.66 -6.13 2.72
N LYS A 110 14.55 -6.42 3.38
CA LYS A 110 13.33 -6.92 2.71
C LYS A 110 12.51 -5.76 2.13
N LYS A 111 11.49 -6.11 1.37
CA LYS A 111 10.56 -5.18 0.71
C LYS A 111 9.14 -5.58 1.02
N VAL A 112 8.22 -4.66 0.77
CA VAL A 112 6.79 -4.92 0.63
C VAL A 112 6.33 -4.58 -0.78
N ALA A 113 5.48 -5.42 -1.35
CA ALA A 113 4.79 -5.16 -2.59
C ALA A 113 3.32 -4.89 -2.34
N PHE A 114 2.71 -4.06 -3.18
CA PHE A 114 1.30 -3.71 -3.15
C PHE A 114 0.65 -3.90 -4.51
N ILE A 115 -0.60 -4.35 -4.51
CA ILE A 115 -1.49 -4.37 -5.68
C ILE A 115 -2.85 -3.83 -5.25
N LEU A 116 -3.51 -3.08 -6.15
CA LEU A 116 -4.87 -2.63 -5.89
C LEU A 116 -5.80 -3.83 -5.72
N ARG A 117 -6.65 -3.79 -4.69
CA ARG A 117 -7.64 -4.84 -4.41
C ARG A 117 -9.04 -4.22 -4.43
N PRO A 118 -9.76 -4.31 -5.57
CA PRO A 118 -11.13 -3.83 -5.68
C PRO A 118 -12.10 -4.61 -4.79
#